data_AF-A0A6V6YNA5-F1
#
_entry.id   AF-A0A6V6YNA5-F1
#
_cell.length_a   1.000
_cell.length_b   1.000
_cell.length_c   1.000
_cell.angle_alpha   90.00
_cell.angle_beta   90.00
_cell.angle_gamma   90.00
#
_symmetry.space_group_name_H-M   'P 1'
#
loop_
_entity.id
_entity.type
_entity.pdbx_description
1 polymer ?
#
loop_
_entity_poly.entity_id
_entity_poly.type
_entity_poly.pdbx_seq_one_letter_code
_entity_poly.pdbx_strand_id
1 'polypeptide(L)'
;MKLRIENWIDNNNFSEDINVLFTDAVTCYKAGANRASLLFSYLAFLTILKERIIGGTKPNLFEQGHWNNVIAKLQNEDLWEASVFDATQQREKIDQATKQRTKDPIFNLNDNLRLQIKYWKDRRNDCAHYKDNIIETFHTEAFWAFIESNMSKITIEGGMQSLINKIYKHFDPTITPPDKDITPLIQEIEFSVERSKLNFFWETLLNNGEWDFDLSKRKQELINKSLEVNKDFVNDSLIAIANSGYIDHPIPF
;
A
#
# COMPACT_ATOMS: atom_id res chain seq x y z
N MET A 1 -0.68 -22.72 17.84
CA MET A 1 0.23 -21.56 17.73
C MET A 1 -0.31 -20.65 16.64
N LYS A 2 -0.46 -19.36 16.93
CA LYS A 2 -0.91 -18.36 15.95
C LYS A 2 0.30 -17.87 15.16
N LEU A 3 0.19 -17.86 13.84
CA LEU A 3 1.23 -17.44 12.91
C LEU A 3 1.30 -15.91 12.84
N ARG A 4 2.46 -15.39 12.42
CA ARG A 4 2.65 -13.95 12.18
C ARG A 4 1.62 -13.39 11.20
N ILE A 5 1.36 -14.10 10.09
CA ILE A 5 0.39 -13.67 9.08
C ILE A 5 -1.03 -13.57 9.66
N GLU A 6 -1.42 -14.45 10.59
CA GLU A 6 -2.74 -14.39 11.24
C GLU A 6 -2.91 -13.11 12.05
N ASN A 7 -1.85 -12.65 12.74
CA ASN A 7 -1.88 -11.36 13.43
C ASN A 7 -1.95 -10.20 12.44
N TRP A 8 -1.25 -10.30 11.31
CA TRP A 8 -1.32 -9.26 10.28
C TRP A 8 -2.71 -9.19 9.66
N ILE A 9 -3.35 -10.32 9.38
CA ILE A 9 -4.74 -10.39 8.88
C ILE A 9 -5.69 -9.74 9.87
N ASP A 10 -5.65 -10.12 11.16
CA ASP A 10 -6.56 -9.56 12.17
C ASP A 10 -6.39 -8.04 12.35
N ASN A 11 -5.17 -7.53 12.15
CA ASN A 11 -4.88 -6.10 12.24
C ASN A 11 -5.30 -5.31 10.99
N ASN A 12 -5.61 -5.98 9.88
CA ASN A 12 -6.08 -5.36 8.66
C ASN A 12 -7.57 -5.70 8.49
N ASN A 13 -8.44 -4.68 8.60
CA ASN A 13 -9.90 -4.85 8.47
C ASN A 13 -10.31 -5.18 7.02
N PHE A 14 -10.00 -6.38 6.56
CA PHE A 14 -10.33 -6.89 5.22
C PHE A 14 -11.82 -7.27 5.11
N SER A 15 -12.29 -7.37 3.87
CA SER A 15 -13.62 -7.92 3.57
C SER A 15 -13.72 -9.40 4.00
N GLU A 16 -14.95 -9.89 4.12
CA GLU A 16 -15.20 -11.29 4.46
C GLU A 16 -14.61 -12.25 3.43
N ASP A 17 -14.71 -11.94 2.14
CA ASP A 17 -14.13 -12.75 1.05
C ASP A 17 -12.60 -12.90 1.20
N ILE A 18 -11.90 -11.80 1.51
CA ILE A 18 -10.45 -11.83 1.72
C ILE A 18 -10.09 -12.63 2.98
N ASN A 19 -10.86 -12.47 4.06
CA ASN A 19 -10.64 -13.21 5.32
C ASN A 19 -10.84 -14.71 5.14
N VAL A 20 -11.84 -15.14 4.38
CA VAL A 20 -12.07 -16.56 4.04
C VAL A 20 -10.87 -17.11 3.27
N LEU A 21 -10.40 -16.40 2.24
CA LEU A 21 -9.24 -16.83 1.44
C LEU A 21 -7.98 -16.97 2.28
N PHE A 22 -7.71 -16.03 3.19
CA PHE A 22 -6.58 -16.16 4.11
C PHE A 22 -6.75 -17.28 5.13
N THR A 23 -7.97 -17.51 5.62
CA THR A 23 -8.27 -18.62 6.55
C THR A 23 -7.98 -19.96 5.88
N ASP A 24 -8.40 -20.13 4.62
CA ASP A 24 -8.10 -21.32 3.82
C ASP A 24 -6.59 -21.45 3.58
N ALA A 25 -5.92 -20.35 3.24
CA ALA A 25 -4.47 -20.33 3.04
C ALA A 25 -3.70 -20.81 4.30
N VAL A 26 -4.07 -20.29 5.47
CA VAL A 26 -3.46 -20.66 6.76
C VAL A 26 -3.79 -22.10 7.13
N THR A 27 -5.02 -22.55 6.88
CA THR A 27 -5.44 -23.94 7.13
C THR A 27 -4.63 -24.92 6.28
N CYS A 28 -4.48 -24.64 4.98
CA CYS A 28 -3.64 -25.44 4.10
C CYS A 28 -2.17 -25.44 4.54
N TYR A 29 -1.63 -24.29 4.95
CA TYR A 29 -0.26 -24.19 5.45
C TYR A 29 -0.04 -25.08 6.68
N LYS A 30 -0.93 -24.99 7.67
CA LYS A 30 -0.86 -25.78 8.91
C LYS A 30 -1.01 -27.30 8.64
N ALA A 31 -1.69 -27.67 7.57
CA ALA A 31 -1.83 -29.05 7.11
C ALA A 31 -0.67 -29.55 6.22
N GLY A 32 0.33 -28.71 5.92
CA GLY A 32 1.44 -29.05 5.00
C GLY A 32 1.08 -29.01 3.52
N ALA A 33 -0.11 -28.51 3.16
CA ALA A 33 -0.56 -28.35 1.78
C ALA A 33 -0.03 -27.04 1.16
N ASN A 34 1.29 -26.95 1.01
CA ASN A 34 2.01 -25.72 0.63
C ASN A 34 1.51 -25.08 -0.68
N ARG A 35 1.27 -25.89 -1.72
CA ARG A 35 0.73 -25.40 -3.00
C ARG A 35 -0.64 -24.75 -2.87
N ALA A 36 -1.54 -25.39 -2.13
CA ALA A 36 -2.89 -24.86 -1.88
C ALA A 36 -2.81 -23.58 -1.04
N SER A 37 -1.95 -23.57 -0.02
CA SER A 37 -1.71 -22.38 0.79
C SER A 37 -1.24 -21.18 -0.04
N LEU A 38 -0.27 -21.38 -0.93
CA LEU A 38 0.22 -20.31 -1.82
C LEU A 38 -0.86 -19.85 -2.80
N LEU A 39 -1.67 -20.78 -3.34
CA LEU A 39 -2.80 -20.46 -4.23
C LEU A 39 -3.82 -19.54 -3.55
N PHE A 40 -4.30 -19.93 -2.36
CA PHE A 40 -5.28 -19.13 -1.61
C PHE A 40 -4.69 -17.79 -1.16
N SER A 41 -3.42 -17.77 -0.73
CA SER A 41 -2.73 -16.51 -0.39
C SER A 41 -2.67 -15.56 -1.58
N TYR A 42 -2.38 -16.09 -2.78
CA TYR A 42 -2.27 -15.27 -3.99
C TYR A 42 -3.64 -14.77 -4.44
N LEU A 43 -4.68 -15.60 -4.28
CA LEU A 43 -6.04 -15.21 -4.55
C LEU A 43 -6.48 -14.08 -3.60
N ALA A 44 -6.22 -14.20 -2.29
CA ALA A 44 -6.46 -13.14 -1.31
C ALA A 44 -5.75 -11.83 -1.70
N PHE A 45 -4.48 -11.92 -2.10
CA PHE A 45 -3.71 -10.79 -2.59
C PHE A 45 -4.36 -10.11 -3.81
N LEU A 46 -4.79 -10.87 -4.83
CA LEU A 46 -5.48 -10.28 -5.98
C LEU A 46 -6.85 -9.70 -5.61
N THR A 47 -7.59 -10.32 -4.68
CA THR A 47 -8.88 -9.79 -4.20
C THR A 47 -8.71 -8.45 -3.50
N ILE A 48 -7.68 -8.27 -2.66
CA ILE A 48 -7.34 -6.97 -2.07
C ILE A 48 -7.12 -5.92 -3.17
N LEU A 49 -6.38 -6.27 -4.23
CA LEU A 49 -6.11 -5.35 -5.33
C LEU A 49 -7.37 -5.05 -6.17
N LYS A 50 -8.23 -6.04 -6.40
CA LYS A 50 -9.54 -5.87 -7.06
C LYS A 50 -10.39 -4.87 -6.29
N GLU A 51 -10.54 -5.05 -4.98
CA GLU A 51 -11.33 -4.16 -4.12
C GLU A 51 -10.76 -2.73 -4.11
N ARG A 52 -9.43 -2.58 -4.10
CA ARG A 52 -8.78 -1.26 -4.21
C ARG A 52 -9.10 -0.55 -5.52
N ILE A 53 -9.16 -1.28 -6.63
CA ILE A 53 -9.53 -0.70 -7.93
C ILE A 53 -11.01 -0.28 -7.91
N ILE A 54 -11.90 -1.16 -7.43
CA ILE A 54 -13.36 -0.90 -7.41
C ILE A 54 -13.72 0.26 -6.48
N GLY A 55 -13.15 0.31 -5.28
CA GLY A 55 -13.42 1.37 -4.29
C GLY A 55 -12.54 2.61 -4.46
N GLY A 56 -11.61 2.60 -5.41
CA GLY A 56 -10.61 3.64 -5.58
C GLY A 56 -10.99 4.73 -6.58
N THR A 57 -10.27 5.85 -6.52
CA THR A 57 -10.42 6.94 -7.49
C THR A 57 -9.55 6.69 -8.71
N LYS A 58 -10.11 6.85 -9.92
CA LYS A 58 -9.38 6.73 -11.18
C LYS A 58 -8.15 7.65 -11.20
N PRO A 59 -6.96 7.20 -11.64
CA PRO A 59 -5.82 8.09 -11.83
C PRO A 59 -6.12 9.25 -12.79
N ASN A 60 -5.47 10.40 -12.58
CA ASN A 60 -5.79 11.65 -13.27
C ASN A 60 -5.66 11.54 -14.80
N LEU A 61 -4.51 11.04 -15.28
CA LEU A 61 -4.23 10.87 -16.71
C LEU A 61 -4.70 9.51 -17.26
N PHE A 62 -5.54 8.79 -16.51
CA PHE A 62 -6.17 7.57 -16.99
C PHE A 62 -7.50 7.89 -17.67
N GLU A 63 -7.70 7.41 -18.89
CA GLU A 63 -8.92 7.66 -19.65
C GLU A 63 -10.15 7.02 -19.00
N GLN A 64 -11.25 7.77 -18.90
CA GLN A 64 -12.47 7.29 -18.23
C GLN A 64 -13.09 6.06 -18.92
N GLY A 65 -13.12 6.02 -20.25
CA GLY A 65 -13.65 4.86 -20.99
C GLY A 65 -12.86 3.59 -20.70
N HIS A 66 -11.53 3.70 -20.61
CA HIS A 66 -10.67 2.60 -20.20
C HIS A 66 -10.87 2.20 -18.74
N TRP A 67 -11.08 3.15 -17.83
CA TRP A 67 -11.36 2.85 -16.42
C TRP A 67 -12.65 2.04 -16.27
N ASN A 68 -13.74 2.50 -16.92
CA ASN A 68 -15.02 1.81 -16.91
C ASN A 68 -14.91 0.37 -17.45
N ASN A 69 -14.10 0.16 -18.50
CA ASN A 69 -13.84 -1.16 -19.05
C ASN A 69 -13.07 -2.05 -18.05
N VAL A 70 -12.06 -1.50 -17.34
CA VAL A 70 -11.38 -2.22 -16.27
C VAL A 70 -12.36 -2.65 -15.19
N ILE A 71 -13.22 -1.74 -14.69
CA ILE A 71 -14.24 -2.08 -13.69
C ILE A 71 -15.17 -3.19 -14.20
N ALA A 72 -15.64 -3.10 -15.44
CA ALA A 72 -16.50 -4.14 -16.03
C ALA A 72 -15.80 -5.51 -16.09
N LYS A 73 -14.50 -5.56 -16.43
CA LYS A 73 -13.72 -6.81 -16.42
C LYS A 73 -13.51 -7.36 -15.02
N LEU A 74 -13.42 -6.52 -13.99
CA LEU A 74 -13.30 -6.97 -12.60
C LEU A 74 -14.57 -7.61 -12.06
N GLN A 75 -15.72 -7.38 -12.68
CA GLN A 75 -17.00 -8.02 -12.36
C GLN A 75 -17.21 -9.34 -13.11
N ASN A 76 -16.30 -9.70 -14.03
CA ASN A 76 -16.37 -10.93 -14.80
C ASN A 76 -15.44 -12.00 -14.18
N GLU A 77 -16.00 -13.12 -13.75
CA GLU A 77 -15.29 -14.21 -13.06
C GLU A 77 -14.13 -14.81 -13.88
N ASP A 78 -14.22 -14.83 -15.21
CA ASP A 78 -13.19 -15.41 -16.06
C ASP A 78 -12.04 -14.43 -16.35
N LEU A 79 -12.26 -13.12 -16.14
CA LEU A 79 -11.35 -12.07 -16.58
C LEU A 79 -10.71 -11.28 -15.44
N TRP A 80 -11.29 -11.30 -14.24
CA TRP A 80 -10.88 -10.37 -13.19
C TRP A 80 -9.45 -10.62 -12.73
N GLU A 81 -9.01 -11.87 -12.52
CA GLU A 81 -7.64 -12.16 -12.06
C GLU A 81 -6.59 -11.62 -13.04
N ALA A 82 -6.80 -11.87 -14.34
CA ALA A 82 -5.93 -11.37 -15.40
C ALA A 82 -5.94 -9.84 -15.46
N SER A 83 -7.12 -9.23 -15.31
CA SER A 83 -7.29 -7.78 -15.36
C SER A 83 -6.64 -7.07 -14.17
N VAL A 84 -6.72 -7.63 -12.96
CA VAL A 84 -6.01 -7.14 -11.77
C VAL A 84 -4.50 -7.25 -12.00
N PHE A 85 -4.02 -8.41 -12.47
CA PHE A 85 -2.61 -8.58 -12.75
C PHE A 85 -2.11 -7.56 -13.77
N ASP A 86 -2.82 -7.39 -14.90
CA ASP A 86 -2.45 -6.40 -15.91
C ASP A 86 -2.41 -4.99 -15.34
N ALA A 87 -3.34 -4.62 -14.46
CA ALA A 87 -3.31 -3.34 -13.74
C ALA A 87 -2.00 -3.16 -12.92
N THR A 88 -1.49 -4.23 -12.29
CA THR A 88 -0.19 -4.19 -11.58
C THR A 88 1.02 -4.07 -12.52
N GLN A 89 0.87 -4.37 -13.81
CA GLN A 89 1.98 -4.34 -14.78
C GLN A 89 1.97 -3.09 -15.66
N GLN A 90 0.85 -2.34 -15.71
CA GLN A 90 0.73 -1.11 -16.46
C GLN A 90 1.73 -0.05 -16.00
N ARG A 91 2.45 0.56 -16.94
CA ARG A 91 3.39 1.66 -16.70
C ARG A 91 2.81 3.00 -17.11
N GLU A 92 3.36 4.06 -16.56
CA GLU A 92 3.16 5.38 -17.14
C GLU A 92 3.64 5.43 -18.59
N LYS A 93 3.03 6.32 -19.37
CA LYS A 93 3.54 6.70 -20.69
C LYS A 93 4.09 8.11 -20.60
N ILE A 94 5.31 8.30 -21.05
CA ILE A 94 5.96 9.61 -21.14
C ILE A 94 6.16 9.94 -22.61
N ASP A 95 5.73 11.12 -23.02
CA ASP A 95 6.01 11.65 -24.35
C ASP A 95 7.52 11.96 -24.46
N GLN A 96 8.18 11.40 -25.47
CA GLN A 96 9.63 11.50 -25.60
C GLN A 96 10.10 12.90 -26.00
N ALA A 97 9.24 13.66 -26.70
CA ALA A 97 9.55 15.01 -27.19
C ALA A 97 9.32 16.05 -26.09
N THR A 98 8.19 15.98 -25.37
CA THR A 98 7.85 16.96 -24.32
C THR A 98 8.35 16.56 -22.93
N LYS A 99 8.79 15.30 -22.75
CA LYS A 99 9.12 14.69 -21.44
C LYS A 99 7.97 14.70 -20.45
N GLN A 100 6.74 14.95 -20.91
CA GLN A 100 5.56 14.98 -20.05
C GLN A 100 4.90 13.61 -19.98
N ARG A 101 4.35 13.30 -18.80
CA ARG A 101 3.52 12.10 -18.62
C ARG A 101 2.20 12.29 -19.36
N THR A 102 1.82 11.32 -20.18
CA THR A 102 0.61 11.32 -21.02
C THR A 102 -0.40 10.25 -20.61
N LYS A 103 0.02 9.28 -19.79
CA LYS A 103 -0.88 8.27 -19.21
C LYS A 103 -0.33 7.83 -17.86
N ASP A 104 -1.20 7.76 -16.86
CA ASP A 104 -0.87 7.18 -15.57
C ASP A 104 -1.09 5.66 -15.56
N PRO A 105 -0.34 4.90 -14.75
CA PRO A 105 -0.68 3.52 -14.44
C PRO A 105 -1.87 3.47 -13.47
N ILE A 106 -2.56 2.33 -13.37
CA ILE A 106 -3.59 2.12 -12.33
C ILE A 106 -2.96 2.07 -10.96
N PHE A 107 -1.89 1.28 -10.79
CA PHE A 107 -1.11 1.28 -9.56
C PHE A 107 0.22 2.01 -9.78
N ASN A 108 0.51 2.98 -8.93
CA ASN A 108 1.76 3.74 -8.95
C ASN A 108 2.92 2.93 -8.35
N LEU A 109 3.37 1.90 -9.09
CA LEU A 109 4.43 0.97 -8.68
C LEU A 109 5.74 1.23 -9.43
N ASN A 110 6.86 1.08 -8.73
CA ASN A 110 8.19 1.01 -9.36
C ASN A 110 8.41 -0.34 -10.05
N ASP A 111 9.37 -0.39 -11.00
CA ASP A 111 9.62 -1.59 -11.81
C ASP A 111 10.04 -2.81 -10.97
N ASN A 112 10.76 -2.60 -9.87
CA ASN A 112 11.18 -3.68 -8.99
C ASN A 112 9.97 -4.40 -8.38
N LEU A 113 9.01 -3.64 -7.85
CA LEU A 113 7.80 -4.21 -7.27
C LEU A 113 6.94 -4.92 -8.32
N ARG A 114 6.88 -4.41 -9.57
CA ARG A 114 6.20 -5.10 -10.68
C ARG A 114 6.82 -6.45 -10.99
N LEU A 115 8.15 -6.53 -11.01
CA LEU A 115 8.89 -7.78 -11.21
C LEU A 115 8.64 -8.78 -10.07
N GLN A 116 8.60 -8.33 -8.82
CA GLN A 116 8.27 -9.19 -7.67
C GLN A 116 6.83 -9.73 -7.74
N ILE A 117 5.85 -8.90 -8.12
CA ILE A 117 4.46 -9.35 -8.34
C ILE A 117 4.40 -10.41 -9.44
N LYS A 118 5.11 -10.19 -10.54
CA LYS A 118 5.21 -11.18 -11.63
C LYS A 118 5.83 -12.50 -11.15
N TYR A 119 6.88 -12.45 -10.34
CA TYR A 119 7.49 -13.64 -9.74
C TYR A 119 6.47 -14.47 -8.96
N TRP A 120 5.62 -13.83 -8.15
CA TRP A 120 4.59 -14.54 -7.37
C TRP A 120 3.48 -15.11 -8.25
N LYS A 121 3.11 -14.43 -9.34
CA LYS A 121 2.21 -15.00 -10.35
C LYS A 121 2.79 -16.28 -10.95
N ASP A 122 4.08 -16.28 -11.24
CA ASP A 122 4.75 -17.46 -11.81
C ASP A 122 4.80 -18.62 -10.80
N ARG A 123 5.05 -18.35 -9.51
CA ARG A 123 4.95 -19.37 -8.44
C ARG A 123 3.52 -19.91 -8.24
N ARG A 124 2.51 -19.05 -8.32
CA ARG A 124 1.09 -19.47 -8.32
C ARG A 124 0.79 -20.38 -9.50
N ASN A 125 1.31 -20.07 -10.69
CA ASN A 125 1.15 -20.90 -11.87
C ASN A 125 1.82 -22.27 -11.72
N ASP A 126 2.97 -22.35 -11.04
CA ASP A 126 3.61 -23.63 -10.71
C ASP A 126 2.71 -24.49 -9.79
N CYS A 127 2.01 -23.86 -8.84
CA CYS A 127 1.05 -24.55 -7.97
C CYS A 127 -0.17 -25.08 -8.74
N ALA A 128 -0.75 -24.25 -9.61
CA ALA A 128 -1.98 -24.59 -10.34
C ALA A 128 -1.79 -25.64 -11.44
N HIS A 129 -0.66 -25.61 -12.13
CA HIS A 129 -0.38 -26.48 -13.28
C HIS A 129 0.59 -27.63 -12.98
N TYR A 130 0.92 -27.83 -11.69
CA TYR A 130 1.84 -28.88 -11.22
C TYR A 130 3.17 -28.90 -12.00
N LYS A 131 3.71 -27.71 -12.29
CA LYS A 131 4.99 -27.56 -13.02
C LYS A 131 6.17 -28.05 -12.17
N ASP A 132 7.31 -28.24 -12.83
CA ASP A 132 8.52 -28.89 -12.29
C ASP A 132 9.12 -28.28 -11.00
N ASN A 133 8.73 -27.07 -10.62
CA ASN A 133 9.29 -26.41 -9.45
C ASN A 133 8.68 -26.92 -8.14
N ILE A 134 9.57 -27.25 -7.20
CA ILE A 134 9.20 -27.62 -5.84
C ILE A 134 8.63 -26.40 -5.11
N ILE A 135 7.46 -26.55 -4.48
CA ILE A 135 6.82 -25.54 -3.65
C ILE A 135 6.73 -26.07 -2.22
N GLU A 136 7.39 -25.36 -1.33
CA GLU A 136 7.55 -25.70 0.09
C GLU A 136 7.09 -24.56 1.00
N THR A 137 7.03 -24.83 2.30
CA THR A 137 6.59 -23.88 3.34
C THR A 137 7.26 -22.51 3.22
N PHE A 138 8.57 -22.48 2.96
CA PHE A 138 9.32 -21.23 2.86
C PHE A 138 8.87 -20.33 1.70
N HIS A 139 8.28 -20.88 0.63
CA HIS A 139 7.73 -20.07 -0.46
C HIS A 139 6.47 -19.33 -0.01
N THR A 140 5.60 -20.01 0.74
CA THR A 140 4.40 -19.40 1.33
C THR A 140 4.78 -18.33 2.33
N GLU A 141 5.72 -18.60 3.24
CA GLU A 141 6.20 -17.63 4.23
C GLU A 141 6.87 -16.42 3.57
N ALA A 142 7.68 -16.64 2.54
CA ALA A 142 8.28 -15.55 1.76
C ALA A 142 7.22 -14.73 1.04
N PHE A 143 6.13 -15.34 0.57
CA PHE A 143 5.04 -14.61 -0.05
C PHE A 143 4.25 -13.77 0.96
N TRP A 144 3.96 -14.33 2.14
CA TRP A 144 3.36 -13.57 3.23
C TRP A 144 4.23 -12.39 3.65
N ALA A 145 5.53 -12.60 3.83
CA ALA A 145 6.47 -11.52 4.11
C ALA A 145 6.46 -10.43 3.01
N PHE A 146 6.35 -10.85 1.73
CA PHE A 146 6.19 -9.92 0.61
C PHE A 146 4.90 -9.11 0.71
N ILE A 147 3.76 -9.74 0.99
CA ILE A 147 2.47 -9.06 1.14
C ILE A 147 2.57 -8.05 2.29
N GLU A 148 2.96 -8.50 3.48
CA GLU A 148 3.07 -7.65 4.68
C GLU A 148 3.95 -6.42 4.43
N SER A 149 5.06 -6.58 3.72
CA SER A 149 6.06 -5.53 3.50
C SER A 149 5.71 -4.53 2.37
N ASN A 150 4.79 -4.89 1.49
CA ASN A 150 4.52 -4.12 0.27
C ASN A 150 3.06 -3.73 0.09
N MET A 151 2.14 -4.26 0.90
CA MET A 151 0.72 -4.01 0.69
C MET A 151 0.36 -2.53 0.84
N SER A 152 1.00 -1.77 1.71
CA SER A 152 0.77 -0.33 1.81
C SER A 152 1.31 0.48 0.62
N LYS A 153 2.26 -0.08 -0.15
CA LYS A 153 2.83 0.56 -1.36
C LYS A 153 1.95 0.38 -2.58
N ILE A 154 1.15 -0.70 -2.64
CA ILE A 154 0.38 -1.08 -3.83
C ILE A 154 -0.99 -0.39 -3.84
N THR A 155 -1.00 0.95 -3.90
CA THR A 155 -2.22 1.76 -3.97
C THR A 155 -2.31 2.46 -5.32
N ILE A 156 -3.49 2.99 -5.66
CA ILE A 156 -3.71 3.67 -6.94
C ILE A 156 -2.84 4.92 -7.06
N GLU A 157 -2.92 5.78 -6.04
CA GLU A 157 -2.16 7.03 -5.93
C GLU A 157 -0.69 6.83 -5.51
N GLY A 158 -0.35 5.66 -4.99
CA GLY A 158 0.96 5.31 -4.43
C GLY A 158 0.98 5.40 -2.90
N GLY A 159 1.82 4.59 -2.25
CA GLY A 159 1.80 4.41 -0.78
C GLY A 159 1.92 5.72 -0.01
N MET A 160 2.84 6.60 -0.41
CA MET A 160 3.07 7.90 0.22
C MET A 160 1.82 8.79 0.18
N GLN A 161 1.24 9.00 -1.01
CA GLN A 161 0.05 9.85 -1.15
C GLN A 161 -1.15 9.26 -0.42
N SER A 162 -1.28 7.93 -0.44
CA SER A 162 -2.37 7.24 0.24
C SER A 162 -2.28 7.38 1.75
N LEU A 163 -1.06 7.29 2.30
CA LEU A 163 -0.84 7.51 3.72
C LEU A 163 -1.13 8.96 4.11
N ILE A 164 -0.70 9.93 3.31
CA ILE A 164 -1.03 11.36 3.52
C ILE A 164 -2.56 11.53 3.60
N ASN A 165 -3.31 10.97 2.65
CA ASN A 165 -4.77 11.04 2.61
C ASN A 165 -5.42 10.38 3.83
N LYS A 166 -4.89 9.24 4.30
CA LYS A 166 -5.37 8.57 5.52
C LYS A 166 -5.14 9.45 6.76
N ILE A 167 -3.97 10.09 6.87
CA ILE A 167 -3.65 10.98 8.00
C ILE A 167 -4.58 12.19 8.00
N TYR A 168 -4.85 12.81 6.85
CA TYR A 168 -5.84 13.90 6.76
C TYR A 168 -7.23 13.45 7.23
N LYS A 169 -7.73 12.31 6.74
CA LYS A 169 -9.03 11.75 7.16
C LYS A 169 -9.09 11.39 8.65
N HIS A 170 -7.95 11.05 9.24
CA HIS A 170 -7.88 10.75 10.67
C HIS A 170 -8.16 11.99 11.52
N PHE A 171 -7.68 13.16 11.10
CA PHE A 171 -7.90 14.40 11.84
C PHE A 171 -9.19 15.13 11.47
N ASP A 172 -9.92 14.67 10.45
CA ASP A 172 -11.25 15.17 10.13
C ASP A 172 -12.29 14.63 11.13
N PRO A 173 -12.84 15.48 12.03
CA PRO A 173 -13.78 15.06 13.06
C PRO A 173 -15.15 14.64 12.50
N THR A 174 -15.44 14.93 11.21
CA THR A 174 -16.66 14.49 10.54
C THR A 174 -16.57 13.04 10.06
N ILE A 175 -15.35 12.51 9.95
CA ILE A 175 -15.05 11.16 9.45
C ILE A 175 -14.55 10.26 10.60
N THR A 176 -13.67 10.78 11.44
CA THR A 176 -12.95 10.01 12.45
C THR A 176 -13.20 10.59 13.84
N PRO A 177 -13.51 9.75 14.86
CA PRO A 177 -13.60 10.20 16.25
C PRO A 177 -12.29 10.88 16.70
N PRO A 178 -12.34 12.05 17.37
CA PRO A 178 -11.13 12.81 17.76
C PRO A 178 -10.14 12.09 18.68
N ASP A 179 -10.56 11.00 19.31
CA ASP A 179 -9.81 10.17 20.25
C ASP A 179 -9.21 8.91 19.61
N LYS A 180 -9.46 8.68 18.31
CA LYS A 180 -8.90 7.53 17.61
C LYS A 180 -7.37 7.61 17.61
N ASP A 181 -6.71 6.49 17.86
CA ASP A 181 -5.25 6.43 17.90
C ASP A 181 -4.64 6.59 16.49
N ILE A 182 -3.73 7.55 16.32
CA ILE A 182 -2.97 7.83 15.10
C ILE A 182 -1.80 6.85 14.92
N THR A 183 -1.35 6.16 15.99
CA THR A 183 -0.19 5.26 15.99
C THR A 183 -0.12 4.32 14.79
N PRO A 184 -1.21 3.64 14.40
CA PRO A 184 -1.16 2.69 13.28
C PRO A 184 -0.76 3.38 11.97
N LEU A 185 -1.25 4.60 11.72
CA LEU A 185 -0.91 5.37 10.51
C LEU A 185 0.54 5.86 10.54
N ILE A 186 1.05 6.24 11.71
CA ILE A 186 2.44 6.67 11.86
C ILE A 186 3.40 5.52 11.60
N GLN A 187 3.08 4.30 12.07
CA GLN A 187 3.86 3.10 11.79
C GLN A 187 3.83 2.69 10.31
N GLU A 188 2.76 3.02 9.58
CA GLU A 188 2.68 2.77 8.14
C GLU A 188 3.72 3.56 7.33
N ILE A 189 4.33 4.63 7.88
CA ILE A 189 5.31 5.47 7.16
C ILE A 189 6.49 4.65 6.66
N GLU A 190 7.03 3.76 7.51
CA GLU A 190 8.18 2.89 7.20
C GLU A 190 7.94 2.08 5.90
N PHE A 191 6.71 1.63 5.69
CA PHE A 191 6.37 0.76 4.56
C PHE A 191 5.80 1.54 3.38
N SER A 192 5.16 2.68 3.61
CA SER A 192 4.40 3.40 2.58
C SER A 192 5.25 4.43 1.83
N VAL A 193 6.33 4.91 2.44
CA VAL A 193 7.17 5.98 1.88
C VAL A 193 8.55 5.43 1.50
N GLU A 194 8.97 5.64 0.25
CA GLU A 194 10.33 5.32 -0.17
C GLU A 194 11.32 6.19 0.61
N ARG A 195 12.45 5.62 1.07
CA ARG A 195 13.44 6.33 1.90
C ARG A 195 13.90 7.65 1.28
N SER A 196 14.08 7.68 -0.03
CA SER A 196 14.46 8.89 -0.79
C SER A 196 13.39 9.98 -0.83
N LYS A 197 12.13 9.65 -0.51
CA LYS A 197 10.97 10.55 -0.50
C LYS A 197 10.54 10.96 0.90
N LEU A 198 11.21 10.48 1.97
CA LEU A 198 10.84 10.82 3.35
C LEU A 198 10.88 12.33 3.61
N ASN A 199 11.88 13.05 3.11
CA ASN A 199 11.95 14.50 3.24
C ASN A 199 10.71 15.18 2.62
N PHE A 200 10.41 14.82 1.36
CA PHE A 200 9.25 15.36 0.65
C PHE A 200 7.92 15.01 1.34
N PHE A 201 7.79 13.78 1.86
CA PHE A 201 6.61 13.36 2.63
C PHE A 201 6.40 14.25 3.86
N TRP A 202 7.43 14.47 4.67
CA TRP A 202 7.32 15.30 5.88
C TRP A 202 7.07 16.76 5.56
N GLU A 203 7.70 17.31 4.52
CA GLU A 203 7.40 18.66 4.04
C GLU A 203 5.94 18.77 3.60
N THR A 204 5.45 17.81 2.81
CA THR A 204 4.06 17.80 2.34
C THR A 204 3.08 17.68 3.51
N LEU A 205 3.35 16.82 4.48
CA LEU A 205 2.45 16.58 5.61
C LEU A 205 2.41 17.75 6.59
N LEU A 206 3.52 18.46 6.77
CA LEU A 206 3.66 19.50 7.79
C LEU A 206 3.48 20.94 7.27
N ASN A 207 3.67 21.16 5.97
CA ASN A 207 3.71 22.52 5.39
C ASN A 207 2.61 22.80 4.35
N ASN A 208 1.89 21.79 3.82
CA ASN A 208 0.84 22.05 2.83
C ASN A 208 -0.53 22.27 3.48
N GLY A 209 -1.04 23.50 3.34
CA GLY A 209 -2.43 23.88 3.62
C GLY A 209 -3.38 23.70 2.42
N GLU A 210 -3.03 22.87 1.43
CA GLU A 210 -3.90 22.58 0.27
C GLU A 210 -5.10 21.69 0.60
N TRP A 211 -5.11 21.09 1.79
CA TRP A 211 -6.23 20.34 2.31
C TRP A 211 -7.03 21.25 3.23
N ASP A 212 -8.37 21.14 3.21
CA ASP A 212 -9.29 21.95 4.06
C ASP A 212 -8.99 21.85 5.57
N PHE A 213 -8.05 20.97 5.96
CA PHE A 213 -7.61 20.76 7.32
C PHE A 213 -6.13 21.14 7.49
N ASP A 214 -5.88 22.26 8.17
CA ASP A 214 -4.54 22.70 8.53
C ASP A 214 -3.95 21.84 9.66
N LEU A 215 -3.02 20.94 9.31
CA LEU A 215 -2.29 20.11 10.26
C LEU A 215 -1.21 20.87 11.04
N SER A 216 -0.98 22.16 10.79
CA SER A 216 0.01 22.98 11.53
C SER A 216 -0.19 22.91 13.04
N LYS A 217 -1.46 22.87 13.49
CA LYS A 217 -1.83 22.73 14.91
C LYS A 217 -1.60 21.34 15.48
N ARG A 218 -1.54 20.31 14.63
CA ARG A 218 -1.29 18.89 14.97
C ARG A 218 0.15 18.46 14.71
N LYS A 219 1.00 19.37 14.21
CA LYS A 219 2.41 19.13 13.88
C LYS A 219 3.20 18.54 15.05
N GLN A 220 3.05 19.09 16.26
CA GLN A 220 3.76 18.57 17.44
C GLN A 220 3.32 17.15 17.82
N GLU A 221 2.03 16.86 17.71
CA GLU A 221 1.46 15.53 17.98
C GLU A 221 2.03 14.49 17.00
N LEU A 222 2.04 14.82 15.70
CA LEU A 222 2.62 13.98 14.64
C LEU A 222 4.12 13.75 14.84
N ILE A 223 4.88 14.81 15.17
CA ILE A 223 6.32 14.72 15.40
C ILE A 223 6.61 13.80 16.59
N ASN A 224 6.00 14.09 17.75
CA ASN A 224 6.21 13.32 18.97
C ASN A 224 5.85 11.85 18.76
N LYS A 225 4.73 11.59 18.08
CA LYS A 225 4.29 10.22 17.85
C LYS A 225 5.22 9.47 16.91
N SER A 226 5.72 10.11 15.86
CA SER A 226 6.69 9.47 14.95
C SER A 226 8.02 9.17 15.65
N LEU A 227 8.50 10.04 16.53
CA LEU A 227 9.69 9.79 17.34
C LEU A 227 9.50 8.65 18.34
N GLU A 228 8.28 8.44 18.84
CA GLU A 228 7.95 7.35 19.77
C GLU A 228 7.92 5.99 19.07
N VAL A 229 7.33 5.89 17.88
CA VAL A 229 6.92 4.59 17.31
C VAL A 229 7.67 4.17 16.04
N ASN A 230 8.33 5.10 15.34
CA ASN A 230 9.07 4.81 14.12
C ASN A 230 10.57 4.65 14.38
N LYS A 231 11.22 3.89 13.51
CA LYS A 231 12.69 3.75 13.49
C LYS A 231 13.36 5.07 13.14
N ASP A 232 14.56 5.27 13.66
CA ASP A 232 15.35 6.50 13.51
C ASP A 232 15.40 7.02 12.07
N PHE A 233 15.60 6.13 11.09
CA PHE A 233 15.72 6.56 9.70
C PHE A 233 14.48 7.22 9.11
N VAL A 234 13.29 6.92 9.64
CA VAL A 234 12.04 7.57 9.23
C VAL A 234 12.02 9.02 9.73
N ASN A 235 12.66 9.25 10.88
CA ASN A 235 12.66 10.51 11.61
C ASN A 235 13.85 11.42 11.26
N ASP A 236 14.92 10.93 10.62
CA ASP A 236 16.10 11.75 10.24
C ASP A 236 15.69 13.04 9.50
N SER A 237 14.81 12.92 8.49
CA SER A 237 14.32 14.05 7.71
C SER A 237 13.36 14.94 8.50
N LEU A 238 12.53 14.34 9.35
CA LEU A 238 11.59 15.04 10.23
C LEU A 238 12.32 15.95 11.22
N ILE A 239 13.38 15.44 11.85
CA ILE A 239 14.20 16.18 12.80
C ILE A 239 14.88 17.38 12.11
N ALA A 240 15.40 17.19 10.90
CA ALA A 240 15.98 18.28 10.12
C ALA A 240 14.96 19.40 9.83
N ILE A 241 13.72 19.05 9.45
CA ILE A 241 12.63 19.99 9.19
C ILE A 241 12.16 20.68 10.49
N ALA A 242 12.09 19.96 11.61
CA ALA A 242 11.70 20.54 12.89
C ALA A 242 12.73 21.55 13.39
N ASN A 243 14.02 21.29 13.16
CA ASN A 243 15.11 22.18 13.56
C ASN A 243 15.24 23.42 12.66
N SER A 244 14.91 23.33 11.37
CA SER A 244 14.96 24.49 10.46
C SER A 244 13.82 25.49 10.72
N GLY A 245 12.65 25.03 11.17
CA GLY A 245 11.52 25.89 11.55
C GLY A 245 11.68 26.66 12.87
N TYR A 246 12.68 26.33 13.69
CA TYR A 246 12.95 27.01 14.96
C TYR A 246 13.81 28.29 14.82
N ILE A 247 14.29 28.60 13.61
CA ILE A 247 15.23 29.72 13.38
C ILE A 247 14.51 31.05 13.08
N ASP A 248 13.20 31.05 12.79
CA ASP A 248 12.45 32.25 12.33
C ASP A 248 11.67 33.02 13.41
N HIS A 249 11.91 32.76 14.70
CA HIS A 249 11.39 33.60 15.77
C HIS A 249 12.53 34.22 16.59
N PRO A 250 13.05 35.40 16.19
CA PRO A 250 13.86 36.19 17.09
C PRO A 250 12.95 36.63 18.24
N ILE A 251 13.21 36.08 19.43
CA ILE A 251 12.67 36.58 20.69
C ILE A 251 13.07 38.06 20.79
N PRO A 252 12.14 39.02 20.78
CA PRO A 252 12.49 40.40 21.09
C PRO A 252 12.84 40.47 22.58
N PHE A 253 14.06 40.87 22.87
CA PHE A 253 14.47 41.36 24.19
C PHE A 253 13.74 42.67 24.53
#